data_AF-A0A1X1DDA8-F1
#
_entry.id   AF-A0A1X1DDA8-F1
#
_cell.length_a   1.000
_cell.length_b   1.000
_cell.length_c   1.000
_cell.angle_alpha   90.00
_cell.angle_beta   90.00
_cell.angle_gamma   90.00
#
_symmetry.space_group_name_H-M   'P 1'
#
loop_
_entity.id
_entity.type
_entity.pdbx_description
1 polymer ?
#
loop_
_entity_poly.entity_id
_entity_poly.type
_entity_poly.pdbx_seq_one_letter_code
_entity_poly.pdbx_strand_id
1 'polypeptide(L)'
;MAIRERNLTNAKWSLLSSIKIVGIGVLQLSLLAQILQANELNLLAIAIVTLLVIDTLADRGFGNSLIRHQSLSNSELSVLYWGNVLAGLFIFAVLFVGSDMYSRLMAQPELAIMLEMISVIFIIIPQGQHYRAILQREKQFTRIAFTEISSVLAGLAVTLFTVWLTPSVLCAIWGYLAMVSIRMLVYCYYGRSWFQPEYRFSLKAFAAVRARNG
;
A
#
# COMPACT_ATOMS: atom_id res chain seq x y z
N MET A 1 35.81 5.14 -7.06
CA MET A 1 34.82 5.78 -7.98
C MET A 1 33.61 4.89 -8.26
N ALA A 2 33.74 3.55 -8.38
CA ALA A 2 32.62 2.63 -8.61
C ALA A 2 31.45 2.66 -7.58
N ILE A 3 31.71 3.03 -6.32
CA ILE A 3 30.66 3.11 -5.27
C ILE A 3 29.78 4.37 -5.45
N ARG A 4 30.35 5.47 -5.97
CA ARG A 4 29.63 6.75 -6.15
C ARG A 4 28.72 6.70 -7.38
N GLU A 5 29.17 6.03 -8.44
CA GLU A 5 28.35 5.80 -9.64
C GLU A 5 27.19 4.83 -9.36
N ARG A 6 27.41 3.74 -8.63
CA ARG A 6 26.34 2.78 -8.30
C ARG A 6 25.24 3.38 -7.41
N ASN A 7 25.58 4.29 -6.50
CA ASN A 7 24.60 5.02 -5.68
C ASN A 7 23.79 6.04 -6.50
N LEU A 8 24.41 6.75 -7.44
CA LEU A 8 23.72 7.68 -8.33
C LEU A 8 22.77 6.95 -9.30
N THR A 9 23.18 5.79 -9.81
CA THR A 9 22.34 4.97 -10.70
C THR A 9 21.08 4.47 -9.96
N ASN A 10 21.21 4.00 -8.72
CA ASN A 10 20.07 3.51 -7.94
C ASN A 10 19.06 4.61 -7.58
N ALA A 11 19.53 5.81 -7.23
CA ALA A 11 18.65 6.95 -6.97
C ALA A 11 17.93 7.44 -8.24
N LYS A 12 18.64 7.45 -9.39
CA LYS A 12 18.05 7.77 -10.70
C LYS A 12 16.91 6.80 -11.05
N TRP A 13 17.07 5.51 -10.79
CA TRP A 13 16.01 4.52 -11.04
C TRP A 13 14.74 4.76 -10.22
N SER A 14 14.88 5.14 -8.94
CA SER A 14 13.74 5.45 -8.07
C SER A 14 13.02 6.73 -8.47
N LEU A 15 13.76 7.75 -8.92
CA LEU A 15 13.17 9.00 -9.44
C LEU A 15 12.43 8.73 -10.76
N LEU A 16 13.05 7.96 -11.66
CA LEU A 16 12.46 7.60 -12.94
C LEU A 16 11.20 6.74 -12.77
N SER A 17 11.18 5.81 -11.81
CA SER A 17 9.98 5.03 -11.50
C SER A 17 8.87 5.92 -10.96
N SER A 18 9.18 6.84 -10.04
CA SER A 18 8.20 7.77 -9.48
C SER A 18 7.52 8.60 -10.58
N ILE A 19 8.30 9.14 -11.52
CA ILE A 19 7.77 9.89 -12.67
C ILE A 19 6.85 9.02 -13.52
N LYS A 20 7.25 7.78 -13.81
CA LYS A 20 6.43 6.84 -14.59
C LYS A 20 5.12 6.50 -13.88
N ILE A 21 5.17 6.24 -12.58
CA ILE A 21 4.00 5.91 -11.77
C ILE A 21 3.00 7.07 -11.75
N VAL A 22 3.50 8.29 -11.49
CA VAL A 22 2.66 9.50 -11.51
C VAL A 22 2.08 9.72 -12.91
N GLY A 23 2.89 9.57 -13.96
CA GLY A 23 2.42 9.68 -15.35
C GLY A 23 1.31 8.69 -15.67
N ILE A 24 1.46 7.42 -15.27
CA ILE A 24 0.42 6.40 -15.44
C ILE A 24 -0.84 6.74 -14.64
N GLY A 25 -0.69 7.24 -13.40
CA GLY A 25 -1.82 7.67 -12.57
C GLY A 25 -2.62 8.82 -13.20
N VAL A 26 -1.92 9.82 -13.75
CA VAL A 26 -2.57 10.93 -14.47
C VAL A 26 -3.28 10.44 -15.73
N LEU A 27 -2.68 9.53 -16.49
CA LEU A 27 -3.31 8.93 -17.67
C LEU A 27 -4.58 8.16 -17.27
N GLN A 28 -4.51 7.35 -16.21
CA GLN A 28 -5.65 6.60 -15.70
C GLN A 28 -6.79 7.53 -15.26
N LEU A 29 -6.47 8.62 -14.54
CA LEU A 29 -7.46 9.60 -14.11
C LEU A 29 -8.11 10.31 -15.30
N SER A 30 -7.33 10.72 -16.30
CA SER A 30 -7.84 11.36 -17.51
C SER A 30 -8.76 10.43 -18.31
N LEU A 31 -8.42 9.14 -18.42
CA LEU A 31 -9.25 8.15 -19.10
C LEU A 31 -10.57 7.93 -18.35
N LEU A 32 -10.52 7.79 -17.03
CA LEU A 32 -11.73 7.66 -16.20
C LEU A 32 -12.59 8.92 -16.30
N ALA A 33 -12.00 10.10 -16.29
CA ALA A 33 -12.72 11.36 -16.39
C ALA A 33 -13.50 11.53 -17.71
N GLN A 34 -13.11 10.86 -18.78
CA GLN A 34 -13.84 10.86 -20.06
C GLN A 34 -15.01 9.87 -20.08
N ILE A 35 -14.97 8.83 -19.23
CA ILE A 35 -15.93 7.72 -19.26
C ILE A 35 -16.99 7.89 -18.16
N LEU A 36 -16.60 8.41 -16.99
CA LEU A 36 -17.44 8.52 -15.80
C LEU A 36 -18.38 9.73 -15.87
N GLN A 37 -19.58 9.56 -15.33
CA GLN A 37 -20.54 10.66 -15.16
C GLN A 37 -20.16 11.56 -13.98
N ALA A 38 -20.72 12.78 -13.92
CA ALA A 38 -20.38 13.75 -12.86
C ALA A 38 -20.58 13.24 -11.42
N ASN A 39 -21.58 12.38 -11.19
CA ASN A 39 -21.81 11.77 -9.86
C ASN A 39 -20.69 10.79 -9.47
N GLU A 40 -20.20 10.04 -10.46
CA GLU A 40 -19.14 9.04 -10.28
C GLU A 40 -17.77 9.68 -10.00
N LEU A 41 -17.53 10.88 -10.54
CA LEU A 41 -16.31 11.64 -10.26
C LEU A 41 -16.21 12.10 -8.80
N ASN A 42 -17.35 12.40 -8.15
CA ASN A 42 -17.37 12.76 -6.74
C ASN A 42 -16.97 11.57 -5.86
N LEU A 43 -17.52 10.38 -6.16
CA LEU A 43 -17.16 9.13 -5.48
C LEU A 43 -15.67 8.83 -5.66
N LEU A 44 -15.14 8.96 -6.88
CA LEU A 44 -13.72 8.77 -7.15
C LEU A 44 -12.83 9.74 -6.35
N ALA A 45 -13.22 11.01 -6.24
CA ALA A 45 -12.47 12.00 -5.46
C ALA A 45 -12.43 11.62 -3.97
N ILE A 46 -13.56 11.22 -3.39
CA ILE A 46 -13.65 10.71 -2.02
C ILE A 46 -12.75 9.49 -1.84
N ALA A 47 -12.74 8.56 -2.81
CA ALA A 47 -11.89 7.38 -2.80
C ALA A 47 -10.40 7.76 -2.75
N ILE A 48 -9.97 8.66 -3.63
CA ILE A 48 -8.57 9.10 -3.72
C ILE A 48 -8.12 9.76 -2.43
N VAL A 49 -8.93 10.66 -1.87
CA VAL A 49 -8.61 11.32 -0.59
C VAL A 49 -8.50 10.29 0.53
N THR A 50 -9.45 9.35 0.59
CA THR A 50 -9.42 8.27 1.57
C THR A 50 -8.15 7.44 1.41
N LEU A 51 -7.84 6.97 0.20
CA LEU A 51 -6.62 6.22 -0.11
C LEU A 51 -5.33 6.97 0.28
N LEU A 52 -5.28 8.29 0.08
CA LEU A 52 -4.13 9.10 0.46
C LEU A 52 -3.93 9.11 1.99
N VAL A 53 -5.01 9.23 2.75
CA VAL A 53 -4.96 9.15 4.22
C VAL A 53 -4.48 7.76 4.65
N ILE A 54 -4.96 6.70 3.98
CA ILE A 54 -4.55 5.31 4.24
C ILE A 54 -3.05 5.11 3.98
N ASP A 55 -2.57 5.49 2.79
CA ASP A 55 -1.18 5.31 2.40
C ASP A 55 -0.24 6.10 3.33
N THR A 56 -0.62 7.32 3.72
CA THR A 56 0.19 8.13 4.66
C THR A 56 0.24 7.55 6.08
N LEU A 57 -0.87 6.99 6.58
CA LEU A 57 -0.89 6.30 7.87
C LEU A 57 -0.05 5.02 7.82
N ALA A 58 -0.16 4.25 6.74
CA ALA A 58 0.62 3.03 6.53
C ALA A 58 2.12 3.33 6.42
N ASP A 59 2.54 4.35 5.68
CA ASP A 59 3.97 4.68 5.59
C ASP A 59 4.54 5.18 6.92
N ARG A 60 3.79 5.99 7.67
CA ARG A 60 4.24 6.52 8.98
C ARG A 60 4.25 5.49 10.10
N GLY A 61 3.31 4.56 10.15
CA GLY A 61 3.28 3.49 11.15
C GLY A 61 4.45 2.50 11.03
N PHE A 62 4.96 2.31 9.81
CA PHE A 62 5.83 1.18 9.48
C PHE A 62 7.26 1.58 9.11
N GLY A 63 7.43 2.51 8.15
CA GLY A 63 8.73 2.78 7.53
C GLY A 63 9.73 3.43 8.48
N ASN A 64 9.28 4.30 9.38
CA ASN A 64 10.17 5.14 10.18
C ASN A 64 10.81 4.39 11.37
N SER A 65 10.12 3.40 11.94
CA SER A 65 10.62 2.64 13.10
C SER A 65 11.70 1.63 12.68
N LEU A 66 11.46 0.92 11.56
CA LEU A 66 12.35 -0.12 11.03
C LEU A 66 13.64 0.44 10.44
N ILE A 67 13.56 1.57 9.72
CA ILE A 67 14.71 2.18 9.04
C ILE A 67 15.67 2.85 10.05
N ARG A 68 15.17 3.32 11.21
CA ARG A 68 16.00 4.03 12.21
C ARG A 68 16.85 3.12 13.08
N HIS A 69 16.47 1.87 13.31
CA HIS A 69 17.14 1.00 14.28
C HIS A 69 17.95 -0.11 13.56
N GLN A 70 19.28 0.05 13.52
CA GLN A 70 20.19 -0.86 12.82
C GLN A 70 20.38 -2.22 13.52
N SER A 71 19.98 -2.39 14.78
CA SER A 71 20.25 -3.58 15.59
C SER A 71 19.00 -4.18 16.26
N LEU A 72 17.87 -4.26 15.54
CA LEU A 72 16.69 -4.98 16.03
C LEU A 72 16.90 -6.49 15.93
N SER A 73 16.58 -7.22 17.01
CA SER A 73 16.57 -8.68 17.02
C SER A 73 15.38 -9.24 16.21
N ASN A 74 15.49 -10.46 15.67
CA ASN A 74 14.40 -11.12 14.93
C ASN A 74 13.07 -11.17 15.72
N SER A 75 13.15 -11.24 17.05
CA SER A 75 11.96 -11.21 17.92
C SER A 75 11.29 -9.84 17.96
N GLU A 76 12.04 -8.74 17.92
CA GLU A 76 11.49 -7.38 17.91
C GLU A 76 10.86 -7.06 16.55
N LEU A 77 11.48 -7.54 15.45
CA LEU A 77 10.93 -7.45 14.10
C LEU A 77 9.57 -8.17 13.99
N SER A 78 9.47 -9.38 14.54
CA SER A 78 8.24 -10.17 14.50
C SER A 78 7.10 -9.52 15.28
N VAL A 79 7.41 -8.93 16.44
CA VAL A 79 6.42 -8.20 17.24
C VAL A 79 5.93 -6.93 16.53
N LEU A 80 6.83 -6.16 15.90
CA LEU A 80 6.47 -4.99 15.10
C LEU A 80 5.62 -5.38 13.89
N TYR A 81 5.91 -6.51 13.26
CA TYR A 81 5.11 -7.05 12.16
C TYR A 81 3.69 -7.38 12.61
N TRP A 82 3.54 -8.18 13.65
CA TRP A 82 2.22 -8.60 14.13
C TRP A 82 1.39 -7.45 14.73
N GLY A 83 2.02 -6.52 15.46
CA GLY A 83 1.32 -5.33 15.97
C GLY A 83 0.72 -4.48 14.85
N ASN A 84 1.41 -4.42 13.72
CA ASN A 84 0.96 -3.73 12.53
C ASN A 84 -0.15 -4.46 11.77
N VAL A 85 -0.05 -5.79 11.65
CA VAL A 85 -1.14 -6.61 11.09
C VAL A 85 -2.41 -6.44 11.93
N LEU A 86 -2.29 -6.43 13.26
CA LEU A 86 -3.42 -6.17 14.16
C LEU A 86 -3.98 -4.75 14.01
N ALA A 87 -3.14 -3.74 13.89
CA ALA A 87 -3.58 -2.36 13.66
C ALA A 87 -4.32 -2.21 12.32
N GLY A 88 -3.81 -2.83 11.25
CA GLY A 88 -4.47 -2.88 9.95
C GLY A 88 -5.83 -3.58 10.02
N LEU A 89 -5.90 -4.71 10.72
CA LEU A 89 -7.16 -5.44 10.94
C LEU A 89 -8.17 -4.63 11.76
N PHE A 90 -7.73 -3.89 12.76
CA PHE A 90 -8.59 -3.01 13.54
C PHE A 90 -9.17 -1.88 12.68
N ILE A 91 -8.35 -1.22 11.87
CA ILE A 91 -8.83 -0.16 10.97
C ILE A 91 -9.77 -0.73 9.90
N PHE A 92 -9.46 -1.90 9.34
CA PHE A 92 -10.36 -2.63 8.45
C PHE A 92 -11.74 -2.81 9.09
N ALA A 93 -11.81 -3.36 10.30
CA ALA A 93 -13.07 -3.60 10.99
C ALA A 93 -13.86 -2.31 11.25
N VAL A 94 -13.18 -1.23 11.66
CA VAL A 94 -13.81 0.07 11.89
C VAL A 94 -14.38 0.64 10.59
N LEU A 95 -13.65 0.58 9.49
CA LEU A 95 -14.11 1.10 8.19
C LEU A 95 -15.20 0.24 7.57
N PHE A 96 -15.13 -1.09 7.71
CA PHE A 96 -16.13 -2.02 7.19
C PHE A 96 -17.47 -1.91 7.95
N VAL A 97 -17.43 -1.71 9.26
CA VAL A 97 -18.67 -1.43 10.03
C VAL A 97 -19.14 0.00 9.81
N GLY A 98 -18.19 0.94 9.68
CA GLY A 98 -18.47 2.34 9.41
C GLY A 98 -19.09 2.61 8.04
N SER A 99 -18.76 1.80 7.01
CA SER A 99 -19.28 1.95 5.65
C SER A 99 -20.79 1.80 5.59
N ASP A 100 -21.36 0.82 6.29
CA ASP A 100 -22.80 0.58 6.35
C ASP A 100 -23.53 1.72 7.09
N MET A 101 -22.90 2.31 8.11
CA MET A 101 -23.46 3.50 8.77
C MET A 101 -23.39 4.74 7.88
N TYR A 102 -22.29 4.92 7.15
CA TYR A 102 -22.07 6.06 6.27
C TYR A 102 -22.97 6.02 5.02
N SER A 103 -23.22 4.83 4.48
CA SER A 103 -24.11 4.62 3.32
C SER A 103 -25.54 5.04 3.63
N ARG A 104 -26.03 4.73 4.83
CA ARG A 104 -27.35 5.13 5.32
C ARG A 104 -27.47 6.65 5.49
N LEU A 105 -26.39 7.31 5.90
CA LEU A 105 -26.37 8.77 6.08
C LEU A 105 -26.35 9.53 4.75
N MET A 106 -25.61 9.02 3.76
CA MET A 106 -25.45 9.65 2.44
C MET A 106 -26.47 9.20 1.40
N ALA A 107 -27.32 8.20 1.71
CA ALA A 107 -28.30 7.60 0.80
C ALA A 107 -27.72 7.12 -0.55
N GLN A 108 -26.43 6.74 -0.57
CA GLN A 108 -25.71 6.29 -1.75
C GLN A 108 -25.10 4.89 -1.50
N PRO A 109 -25.70 3.81 -2.04
CA PRO A 109 -25.22 2.45 -1.79
C PRO A 109 -23.84 2.18 -2.44
N GLU A 110 -23.52 2.86 -3.54
CA GLU A 110 -22.22 2.73 -4.23
C GLU A 110 -21.04 3.14 -3.33
N LEU A 111 -21.26 4.12 -2.44
CA LEU A 111 -20.25 4.58 -1.50
C LEU A 111 -19.94 3.51 -0.45
N ALA A 112 -20.93 2.72 -0.04
CA ALA A 112 -20.76 1.61 0.90
C ALA A 112 -19.80 0.57 0.33
N ILE A 113 -20.10 0.10 -0.89
CA ILE A 113 -19.32 -0.93 -1.59
C ILE A 113 -17.88 -0.44 -1.79
N MET A 114 -17.71 0.82 -2.19
CA MET A 114 -16.39 1.43 -2.35
C MET A 114 -15.59 1.45 -1.04
N LEU A 115 -16.19 1.88 0.07
CA LEU A 115 -15.50 1.91 1.36
C LEU A 115 -15.17 0.50 1.87
N GLU A 116 -16.06 -0.47 1.68
CA GLU A 116 -15.81 -1.87 1.99
C GLU A 116 -14.61 -2.41 1.20
N MET A 117 -14.57 -2.17 -0.11
CA MET A 117 -13.44 -2.58 -0.95
C MET A 117 -12.13 -1.91 -0.52
N ILE A 118 -12.17 -0.61 -0.23
CA ILE A 118 -11.00 0.13 0.25
C ILE A 118 -10.53 -0.40 1.60
N SER A 119 -11.45 -0.83 2.47
CA SER A 119 -11.07 -1.38 3.77
C SER A 119 -10.16 -2.61 3.63
N VAL A 120 -10.41 -3.50 2.66
CA VAL A 120 -9.62 -4.74 2.45
C VAL A 120 -8.12 -4.44 2.24
N ILE A 121 -7.82 -3.27 1.70
CA ILE A 121 -6.46 -2.80 1.44
C ILE A 121 -5.65 -2.70 2.74
N PHE A 122 -6.29 -2.40 3.88
CA PHE A 122 -5.64 -2.37 5.20
C PHE A 122 -5.17 -3.72 5.70
N ILE A 123 -5.70 -4.82 5.17
CA ILE A 123 -5.22 -6.17 5.50
C ILE A 123 -3.98 -6.50 4.64
N ILE A 124 -3.96 -6.01 3.40
CA ILE A 124 -2.95 -6.36 2.39
C ILE A 124 -1.68 -5.52 2.55
N ILE A 125 -1.82 -4.20 2.71
CA ILE A 125 -0.69 -3.26 2.75
C ILE A 125 0.33 -3.60 3.86
N PRO A 126 -0.07 -3.82 5.13
CA PRO A 126 0.87 -4.10 6.22
C PRO A 126 1.83 -5.27 5.93
N GLN A 127 1.35 -6.27 5.20
CA GLN A 127 2.11 -7.49 4.93
C GLN A 127 3.32 -7.24 4.03
N GLY A 128 3.16 -6.40 2.99
CA GLY A 128 4.24 -6.09 2.05
C GLY A 128 5.08 -4.87 2.45
N GLN A 129 4.52 -3.94 3.22
CA GLN A 129 5.24 -2.72 3.65
C GLN A 129 6.49 -3.03 4.48
N HIS A 130 6.43 -4.07 5.31
CA HIS A 130 7.61 -4.53 6.07
C HIS A 130 8.78 -4.91 5.14
N TYR A 131 8.49 -5.69 4.10
CA TYR A 131 9.51 -6.11 3.13
C TYR A 131 10.02 -4.94 2.28
N ARG A 132 9.15 -3.98 1.93
CA ARG A 132 9.56 -2.74 1.26
C ARG A 132 10.56 -1.96 2.11
N ALA A 133 10.32 -1.83 3.41
CA ALA A 133 11.23 -1.16 4.33
C ALA A 133 12.58 -1.89 4.46
N ILE A 134 12.59 -3.23 4.46
CA ILE A 134 13.83 -4.03 4.41
C ILE A 134 14.60 -3.79 3.11
N LEU A 135 13.92 -3.84 1.96
CA LEU A 135 14.54 -3.59 0.64
C LEU A 135 15.13 -2.17 0.56
N GLN A 136 14.44 -1.19 1.15
CA GLN A 136 14.92 0.19 1.22
C GLN A 136 16.16 0.31 2.11
N ARG A 137 16.17 -0.38 3.27
CA ARG A 137 17.34 -0.48 4.16
C ARG A 137 18.54 -1.10 3.45
N GLU A 138 18.33 -2.17 2.69
CA GLU A 138 19.37 -2.86 1.90
C GLU A 138 19.76 -2.11 0.61
N LYS A 139 19.22 -0.90 0.39
CA LYS A 139 19.47 -0.04 -0.78
C LYS A 139 19.14 -0.72 -2.12
N GLN A 140 18.19 -1.66 -2.13
CA GLN A 140 17.73 -2.38 -3.31
C GLN A 140 16.66 -1.59 -4.10
N PHE A 141 16.92 -0.29 -4.35
CA PHE A 141 15.96 0.62 -4.99
C PHE A 141 15.51 0.16 -6.39
N THR A 142 16.37 -0.52 -7.15
CA THR A 142 16.02 -1.06 -8.47
C THR A 142 14.90 -2.11 -8.38
N ARG A 143 14.93 -2.97 -7.36
CA ARG A 143 13.88 -3.98 -7.15
C ARG A 143 12.57 -3.34 -6.71
N ILE A 144 12.63 -2.31 -5.87
CA ILE A 144 11.47 -1.52 -5.46
C ILE A 144 10.83 -0.86 -6.68
N ALA A 145 11.63 -0.15 -7.47
CA ALA A 145 11.20 0.54 -8.69
C ALA A 145 10.57 -0.43 -9.70
N PHE A 146 11.18 -1.58 -9.95
CA PHE A 146 10.64 -2.60 -10.85
C PHE A 146 9.27 -3.12 -10.36
N THR A 147 9.18 -3.43 -9.07
CA THR A 147 7.94 -3.91 -8.43
C THR A 147 6.82 -2.87 -8.52
N GLU A 148 7.12 -1.60 -8.26
CA GLU A 148 6.12 -0.53 -8.34
C GLU A 148 5.62 -0.35 -9.78
N ILE A 149 6.53 -0.32 -10.77
CA ILE A 149 6.16 -0.18 -12.19
C ILE A 149 5.31 -1.38 -12.65
N SER A 150 5.72 -2.62 -12.37
CA SER A 150 4.99 -3.80 -12.81
C SER A 150 3.58 -3.86 -12.20
N SER A 151 3.46 -3.46 -10.93
CA SER A 151 2.18 -3.47 -10.22
C SER A 151 1.22 -2.40 -10.76
N VAL A 152 1.73 -1.19 -11.05
CA VAL A 152 0.93 -0.11 -11.62
C VAL A 152 0.45 -0.46 -13.02
N LEU A 153 1.31 -1.08 -13.84
CA LEU A 153 0.91 -1.58 -15.17
C LEU A 153 -0.17 -2.66 -15.08
N ALA A 154 -0.05 -3.60 -14.13
CA ALA A 154 -1.07 -4.62 -13.93
C ALA A 154 -2.39 -4.02 -13.41
N GLY A 155 -2.33 -3.04 -12.49
CA GLY A 155 -3.52 -2.32 -12.02
C GLY A 155 -4.22 -1.54 -13.11
N LEU A 156 -3.46 -0.89 -14.00
CA LEU A 156 -4.02 -0.22 -15.17
C LEU A 156 -4.67 -1.22 -16.13
N ALA A 157 -4.03 -2.37 -16.39
CA ALA A 157 -4.61 -3.41 -17.23
C ALA A 157 -5.94 -3.94 -16.67
N VAL A 158 -6.01 -4.17 -15.35
CA VAL A 158 -7.25 -4.57 -14.66
C VAL A 158 -8.29 -3.45 -14.72
N THR A 159 -7.90 -2.19 -14.50
CA THR A 159 -8.83 -1.05 -14.61
C THR A 159 -9.46 -1.00 -15.99
N LEU A 160 -8.64 -1.04 -17.05
CA LEU A 160 -9.12 -1.03 -18.42
C LEU A 160 -10.04 -2.22 -18.67
N PHE A 161 -9.61 -3.44 -18.35
CA PHE A 161 -10.42 -4.65 -18.51
C PHE A 161 -11.79 -4.56 -17.82
N THR A 162 -11.82 -4.03 -16.60
CA THR A 162 -13.06 -3.89 -15.82
C THR A 162 -13.97 -2.80 -16.40
N VAL A 163 -13.40 -1.71 -16.94
CA VAL A 163 -14.15 -0.66 -17.65
C VAL A 163 -14.89 -1.21 -18.88
N TRP A 164 -14.29 -2.17 -19.61
CA TRP A 164 -14.96 -2.82 -20.75
C TRP A 164 -16.16 -3.68 -20.34
N LEU A 165 -16.16 -4.25 -19.13
CA LEU A 165 -17.24 -5.10 -18.62
C LEU A 165 -18.37 -4.28 -18.01
N THR A 166 -18.02 -3.29 -17.18
CA THR A 166 -18.97 -2.46 -16.42
C THR A 166 -18.38 -1.06 -16.27
N PRO A 167 -18.86 -0.03 -16.99
CA PRO A 167 -18.42 1.34 -16.79
C PRO A 167 -18.96 1.85 -15.45
N SER A 168 -18.13 1.75 -14.40
CA SER A 168 -18.45 2.27 -13.07
C SER A 168 -17.18 2.72 -12.33
N VAL A 169 -17.35 3.54 -11.28
CA VAL A 169 -16.26 3.94 -10.36
C VAL A 169 -15.51 2.73 -9.78
N LEU A 170 -16.20 1.62 -9.58
CA LEU A 170 -15.65 0.41 -8.98
C LEU A 170 -14.45 -0.13 -9.78
N CYS A 171 -14.37 0.14 -11.08
CA CYS A 171 -13.25 -0.27 -11.93
C CYS A 171 -11.92 0.31 -11.48
N ALA A 172 -11.91 1.57 -11.03
CA ALA A 172 -10.70 2.21 -10.52
C ALA A 172 -10.23 1.55 -9.22
N ILE A 173 -11.17 1.15 -8.37
CA ILE A 173 -10.88 0.49 -7.09
C ILE A 173 -10.40 -0.94 -7.31
N TRP A 174 -11.03 -1.70 -8.22
CA TRP A 174 -10.55 -3.02 -8.64
C TRP A 174 -9.13 -2.98 -9.18
N GLY A 175 -8.83 -1.99 -10.04
CA GLY A 175 -7.49 -1.75 -10.54
C GLY A 175 -6.49 -1.44 -9.43
N TYR A 176 -6.85 -0.56 -8.49
CA TYR A 176 -6.00 -0.23 -7.35
C TYR A 176 -5.78 -1.45 -6.43
N LEU A 177 -6.83 -2.23 -6.15
CA LEU A 177 -6.75 -3.44 -5.33
C LEU A 177 -5.84 -4.48 -5.96
N ALA A 178 -5.94 -4.68 -7.29
CA ALA A 178 -5.05 -5.55 -8.04
C ALA A 178 -3.59 -5.05 -8.00
N MET A 179 -3.38 -3.74 -8.21
CA MET A 179 -2.06 -3.11 -8.09
C MET A 179 -1.46 -3.37 -6.71
N VAL A 180 -2.19 -3.08 -5.64
CA VAL A 180 -1.68 -3.27 -4.27
C VAL A 180 -1.41 -4.73 -3.98
N SER A 181 -2.30 -5.64 -4.39
CA SER A 181 -2.12 -7.08 -4.17
C SER A 181 -0.86 -7.60 -4.86
N ILE A 182 -0.67 -7.27 -6.13
CA ILE A 182 0.53 -7.66 -6.89
C ILE A 182 1.79 -7.04 -6.27
N ARG A 183 1.73 -5.75 -5.91
CA ARG A 183 2.84 -5.04 -5.26
C ARG A 183 3.28 -5.73 -3.98
N MET A 184 2.33 -6.04 -3.10
CA MET A 184 2.64 -6.69 -1.82
C MET A 184 3.09 -8.14 -2.00
N LEU A 185 2.52 -8.90 -2.94
CA LEU A 185 2.97 -10.26 -3.26
C LEU A 185 4.41 -10.29 -3.78
N VAL A 186 4.76 -9.37 -4.69
CA VAL A 186 6.12 -9.27 -5.24
C VAL A 186 7.11 -8.81 -4.16
N TYR A 187 6.71 -7.91 -3.26
CA TYR A 187 7.54 -7.57 -2.10
C TYR A 187 7.72 -8.74 -1.14
N CYS A 188 6.69 -9.55 -0.88
CA CYS A 188 6.83 -10.77 -0.11
C CYS A 188 7.79 -11.75 -0.80
N TYR A 189 7.68 -11.92 -2.13
CA TYR A 189 8.55 -12.81 -2.91
C TYR A 189 10.02 -12.38 -2.84
N TYR A 190 10.32 -11.11 -3.10
CA TYR A 190 11.70 -10.59 -3.01
C TYR A 190 12.19 -10.48 -1.57
N GLY A 191 11.31 -10.18 -0.62
CA GLY A 191 11.64 -10.00 0.79
C GLY A 191 11.93 -11.31 1.53
N ARG A 192 11.37 -12.43 1.06
CA ARG A 192 11.57 -13.77 1.65
C ARG A 192 13.03 -14.22 1.68
N SER A 193 13.88 -13.69 0.79
CA SER A 193 15.31 -14.00 0.82
C SER A 193 16.08 -13.31 1.96
N TRP A 194 15.52 -12.25 2.55
CA TRP A 194 16.16 -11.48 3.63
C TRP A 194 15.48 -11.68 4.98
N PHE A 195 14.18 -11.92 5.01
CA PHE A 195 13.44 -12.12 6.25
C PHE A 195 12.38 -13.21 6.07
N GLN A 196 12.36 -14.17 6.99
CA GLN A 196 11.28 -15.13 7.15
C GLN A 196 10.65 -14.87 8.52
N PRO A 197 9.33 -14.60 8.59
CA PRO A 197 8.67 -14.34 9.86
C PRO A 197 8.74 -15.60 10.75
N GLU A 198 9.43 -15.51 11.89
CA GLU A 198 9.35 -16.51 12.94
C GLU A 198 8.08 -16.30 13.76
N TYR A 199 7.30 -17.36 13.98
CA TYR A 199 6.07 -17.37 14.80
C TYR A 199 6.37 -17.28 16.31
N ARG A 200 7.10 -16.25 16.77
CA ARG A 200 7.35 -16.00 18.20
C ARG A 200 6.86 -14.60 18.59
N PHE A 201 5.57 -14.50 18.88
CA PHE A 201 4.98 -13.29 19.46
C PHE A 201 5.35 -13.21 20.94
N SER A 202 6.21 -12.26 21.33
CA SER A 202 6.60 -12.01 22.72
C SER A 202 6.11 -10.64 23.18
N LEU A 203 5.08 -10.63 24.02
CA LEU A 203 4.52 -9.41 24.63
C LEU A 203 5.57 -8.61 25.45
N LYS A 204 6.58 -9.30 26.00
CA LYS A 204 7.70 -8.65 26.72
C LYS A 204 8.60 -7.83 25.79
N ALA A 205 8.81 -8.29 24.56
CA ALA A 205 9.60 -7.55 23.57
C ALA A 205 8.88 -6.30 23.06
N PHE A 206 7.54 -6.33 22.93
CA PHE A 206 6.75 -5.14 22.57
C PHE A 206 6.84 -4.05 23.63
N ALA A 207 6.70 -4.44 24.91
CA ALA A 207 6.82 -3.51 26.04
C ALA A 207 8.23 -2.93 26.15
N ALA A 208 9.28 -3.74 25.91
CA ALA A 208 10.66 -3.28 25.93
C ALA A 208 10.97 -2.26 24.81
N VAL A 209 10.46 -2.48 23.59
CA VAL A 209 10.61 -1.53 22.48
C VAL A 209 9.86 -0.22 22.75
N ARG A 210 8.66 -0.28 23.33
CA ARG A 210 7.90 0.93 23.71
C ARG A 210 8.56 1.71 24.85
N ALA A 211 9.13 1.01 25.83
CA ALA A 211 9.83 1.62 26.97
C ALA A 211 11.18 2.25 26.59
N ARG A 212 11.79 1.86 25.47
CA ARG A 212 12.98 2.51 24.90
C ARG A 212 12.64 3.70 23.98
N ASN A 213 11.38 3.81 23.55
CA ASN A 213 10.89 4.79 22.58
C ASN A 213 10.05 5.93 23.22
N GLY A 214 9.84 5.90 24.54
CA GLY A 214 9.24 6.99 25.32
C GLY A 214 10.31 7.72 26.12
#